data_AF-A0A8S3YMM7-F1
#
_entry.id   AF-A0A8S3YMM7-F1
#
_cell.length_a   1.000
_cell.length_b   1.000
_cell.length_c   1.000
_cell.angle_alpha   90.00
_cell.angle_beta   90.00
_cell.angle_gamma   90.00
#
_symmetry.space_group_name_H-M   'P 1'
#
loop_
_entity.id
_entity.type
_entity.pdbx_description
1 polymer ?
#
loop_
_entity_poly.entity_id
_entity_poly.type
_entity_poly.pdbx_seq_one_letter_code
_entity_poly.pdbx_strand_id
1 'polypeptide(L)'
;MTKFRPPQQILDVFWTLSDGNDDQRSNGAVKLARLIKTFEENEKKEILKYCQERLIRGLSSGRRFARVGFSVALVQLLRENEDLDSGKILSTIKDRLKNFGPEKKSQSEIGGIFLGKAFAVSALIQSGRLAQLSGDVLSSIVYELFKIEDRKSYLKAVCETVLRDIVQQVPADVFGSHIWPKIKARMKKGWEACTLDRVALLLTCRARFPEAVKKKFLRKYWGFPVLGEDNDTNLLTAVLESVQRPEILMDQILPQLLESGRNIASVWKALGEKLMEQMSEKKLKTMAQRQLLGLKIASALVASTDDVDQVLDLLLSPGLARCIFHTVTNRNDPVATAADALCQVVCKKVAGGQILSFLEKIWKLETTLLEQEHSGRIDLVKSNNFLHLVNLLSKEEAESYIKILAAMVMEKDEWQVISDNLVKKGKQIETCLRQLQHISSSPLHSSTLEIQRSVLSLFLRLAYFRVSKGTKKIEHCESCVNLPEDSAARRLSAAFIHKVLDSALTLFTGQQKKWDQISKYLDLLYSLAV
;
A
#
# COMPACT_ATOMS: atom_id res chain seq x y z
N MET A 1 48.36 22.19 30.97
CA MET A 1 47.24 22.77 30.20
C MET A 1 45.93 22.30 30.80
N THR A 2 45.16 23.21 31.37
CA THR A 2 43.81 22.94 31.88
C THR A 2 42.90 22.50 30.73
N LYS A 3 42.20 21.38 30.91
CA LYS A 3 41.28 20.84 29.91
C LYS A 3 40.09 21.80 29.78
N PHE A 4 39.89 22.40 28.60
CA PHE A 4 38.75 23.27 28.32
C PHE A 4 37.44 22.60 28.76
N ARG A 5 36.65 23.31 29.58
CA ARG A 5 35.34 22.84 30.06
C ARG A 5 34.26 23.78 29.50
N PRO A 6 33.33 23.27 28.69
CA PRO A 6 32.24 24.09 28.17
C PRO A 6 31.32 24.60 29.28
N PRO A 7 30.64 25.74 29.07
CA PRO A 7 29.61 26.25 29.98
C PRO A 7 28.52 25.22 30.27
N GLN A 8 27.96 25.24 31.47
CA GLN A 8 26.94 24.27 31.91
C GLN A 8 25.72 24.27 30.97
N GLN A 9 25.29 25.44 30.51
CA GLN A 9 24.16 25.59 29.58
C GLN A 9 24.37 24.85 28.25
N ILE A 10 25.62 24.72 27.77
CA ILE A 10 25.96 23.92 26.58
C ILE A 10 25.85 22.42 26.92
N LEU A 11 26.38 22.01 28.08
CA LEU A 11 26.36 20.62 28.52
C LEU A 11 24.93 20.10 28.73
N ASP A 12 24.04 20.93 29.27
CA ASP A 12 22.65 20.57 29.55
C ASP A 12 21.88 20.20 28.27
N VAL A 13 22.16 20.89 27.15
CA VAL A 13 21.52 20.60 25.87
C VAL A 13 21.84 19.19 25.37
N PHE A 14 23.03 18.66 25.64
CA PHE A 14 23.39 17.31 25.21
C PHE A 14 22.52 16.21 25.83
N TRP A 15 21.97 16.42 27.03
CA TRP A 15 21.00 15.50 27.63
C TRP A 15 19.66 15.53 26.89
N THR A 16 19.18 16.73 26.54
CA THR A 16 17.97 16.88 25.72
C THR A 16 18.13 16.21 24.36
N LEU A 17 19.32 16.32 23.75
CA LEU A 17 19.63 15.66 22.48
C LEU A 17 19.67 14.13 22.60
N SER A 18 20.13 13.57 23.74
CA SER A 18 20.26 12.12 23.88
C SER A 18 18.98 11.42 24.34
N ASP A 19 18.21 12.05 25.21
CA ASP A 19 17.11 11.40 25.94
C ASP A 19 15.74 12.08 25.74
N GLY A 20 15.68 13.20 25.03
CA GLY A 20 14.42 13.86 24.68
C GLY A 20 13.64 13.16 23.56
N ASN A 21 12.35 13.47 23.41
CA ASN A 21 11.51 13.09 22.27
C ASN A 21 11.88 13.87 20.98
N ASP A 22 11.21 13.62 19.85
CA ASP A 22 11.56 14.25 18.55
C ASP A 22 11.52 15.79 18.60
N ASP A 23 10.50 16.38 19.23
CA ASP A 23 10.38 17.83 19.38
C ASP A 23 11.46 18.40 20.30
N GLN A 24 11.73 17.73 21.42
CA GLN A 24 12.79 18.11 22.35
C GLN A 24 14.17 18.05 21.70
N ARG A 25 14.45 17.03 20.88
CA ARG A 25 15.71 16.91 20.13
C ARG A 25 15.86 18.03 19.11
N SER A 26 14.81 18.33 18.36
CA SER A 26 14.80 19.40 17.35
C SER A 26 14.98 20.77 18.01
N ASN A 27 14.25 21.05 19.08
CA ASN A 27 14.39 22.27 19.87
C ASN A 27 15.76 22.36 20.56
N GLY A 28 16.32 21.24 21.01
CA GLY A 28 17.67 21.14 21.57
C GLY A 28 18.73 21.51 20.54
N ALA A 29 18.62 21.04 19.30
CA ALA A 29 19.54 21.38 18.22
C ALA A 29 19.53 22.88 17.92
N VAL A 30 18.34 23.49 17.81
CA VAL A 30 18.18 24.94 17.61
C VAL A 30 18.72 25.72 18.81
N LYS A 31 18.42 25.28 20.04
CA LYS A 31 18.93 25.90 21.27
C LYS A 31 20.45 25.86 21.33
N LEU A 32 21.09 24.75 20.97
CA LEU A 32 22.54 24.62 20.95
C LEU A 32 23.16 25.66 20.01
N ALA A 33 22.65 25.75 18.78
CA ALA A 33 23.20 26.67 17.77
C ALA A 33 23.00 28.15 18.17
N ARG A 34 21.84 28.49 18.74
CA ARG A 34 21.57 29.83 19.31
C ARG A 34 22.49 30.18 20.47
N LEU A 35 22.68 29.27 21.43
CA LEU A 35 23.57 29.50 22.58
C LEU A 35 25.01 29.75 22.13
N ILE A 36 25.50 28.99 21.14
CA ILE A 36 26.87 29.18 20.65
C ILE A 36 27.10 30.58 20.09
N LYS A 37 26.07 31.21 19.50
CA LYS A 37 26.14 32.57 18.96
C LYS A 37 26.23 33.66 20.03
N THR A 38 25.92 33.37 21.30
CA THR A 38 25.97 34.37 22.37
C THR A 38 27.35 34.50 23.02
N PHE A 39 28.31 33.66 22.65
CA PHE A 39 29.67 33.68 23.21
C PHE A 39 30.62 34.53 22.36
N GLU A 40 31.61 35.11 23.02
CA GLU A 40 32.70 35.87 22.39
C GLU A 40 33.53 34.99 21.44
N GLU A 41 34.12 35.59 20.40
CA GLU A 41 34.65 34.85 19.24
C GLU A 41 35.75 33.83 19.59
N ASN A 42 36.58 34.10 20.61
CA ASN A 42 37.59 33.15 21.08
C ASN A 42 36.98 31.95 21.82
N GLU A 43 36.03 32.21 22.73
CA GLU A 43 35.35 31.16 23.50
C GLU A 43 34.44 30.33 22.58
N LYS A 44 33.71 30.99 21.68
CA LYS A 44 32.87 30.39 20.63
C LYS A 44 33.65 29.38 19.80
N LYS A 45 34.89 29.66 19.42
CA LYS A 45 35.75 28.70 18.67
C LYS A 45 36.03 27.43 19.47
N GLU A 46 36.33 27.55 20.76
CA GLU A 46 36.56 26.40 21.63
C GLU A 46 35.27 25.59 21.87
N ILE A 47 34.14 26.28 22.08
CA ILE A 47 32.82 25.66 22.23
C ILE A 47 32.40 24.95 20.94
N LEU A 48 32.57 25.58 19.78
CA LEU A 48 32.27 24.99 18.47
C LEU A 48 33.04 23.70 18.27
N LYS A 49 34.36 23.74 18.50
CA LYS A 49 35.23 22.56 18.41
C LYS A 49 34.77 21.46 19.37
N TYR A 50 34.47 21.81 20.61
CA TYR A 50 33.94 20.85 21.59
C TYR A 50 32.63 20.22 21.12
N CYS A 51 31.66 21.04 20.70
CA CYS A 51 30.34 20.58 20.30
C CYS A 51 30.44 19.68 19.07
N GLN A 52 31.17 20.10 18.05
CA GLN A 52 31.43 19.33 16.85
C GLN A 52 32.02 17.95 17.19
N GLU A 53 33.09 17.90 17.99
CA GLU A 53 33.71 16.63 18.37
C GLU A 53 32.77 15.73 19.18
N ARG A 54 32.02 16.31 20.12
CA ARG A 54 31.10 15.56 20.98
C ARG A 54 29.93 14.99 20.17
N LEU A 55 29.36 15.79 19.27
CA LEU A 55 28.30 15.36 18.35
C LEU A 55 28.81 14.23 17.45
N ILE A 56 29.96 14.39 16.79
CA ILE A 56 30.54 13.37 15.90
C ILE A 56 30.79 12.06 16.66
N ARG A 57 31.42 12.10 17.85
CA ARG A 57 31.63 10.90 18.67
C ARG A 57 30.30 10.24 19.06
N GLY A 58 29.30 11.05 19.37
CA GLY A 58 27.98 10.58 19.75
C GLY A 58 27.23 9.81 18.65
N LEU A 59 27.58 10.00 17.37
CA LEU A 59 26.97 9.29 16.24
C LEU A 59 27.26 7.77 16.26
N SER A 60 28.25 7.30 17.02
CA SER A 60 28.50 5.87 17.23
C SER A 60 27.86 5.30 18.49
N SER A 61 27.08 6.10 19.23
CA SER A 61 26.50 5.69 20.51
C SER A 61 25.45 4.59 20.37
N GLY A 62 25.52 3.61 21.26
CA GLY A 62 24.50 2.56 21.41
C GLY A 62 23.21 3.02 22.08
N ARG A 63 23.19 4.21 22.70
CA ARG A 63 21.98 4.77 23.34
C ARG A 63 20.91 5.00 22.28
N ARG A 64 19.68 4.55 22.55
CA ARG A 64 18.59 4.40 21.58
C ARG A 64 18.40 5.62 20.68
N PHE A 65 18.42 6.83 21.25
CA PHE A 65 18.08 8.06 20.54
C PHE A 65 19.23 9.07 20.38
N ALA A 66 20.37 8.81 21.02
CA ALA A 66 21.53 9.72 20.94
C ALA A 66 22.01 9.94 19.50
N ARG A 67 21.99 8.91 18.66
CA ARG A 67 22.40 9.02 17.24
C ARG A 67 21.53 10.01 16.47
N VAL A 68 20.21 9.94 16.66
CA VAL A 68 19.26 10.80 15.95
C VAL A 68 19.44 12.25 16.40
N GLY A 69 19.41 12.50 17.72
CA GLY A 69 19.55 13.86 18.25
C GLY A 69 20.89 14.50 17.91
N PHE A 70 21.98 13.74 18.00
CA PHE A 70 23.30 14.26 17.62
C PHE A 70 23.45 14.47 16.10
N SER A 71 22.81 13.65 15.26
CA SER A 71 22.78 13.88 13.81
C SER A 71 22.06 15.17 13.47
N VAL A 72 20.88 15.41 14.04
CA VAL A 72 20.09 16.64 13.83
C VAL A 72 20.85 17.87 14.33
N ALA A 73 21.43 17.80 15.54
CA ALA A 73 22.23 18.89 16.08
C ALA A 73 23.49 19.15 15.26
N LEU A 74 24.15 18.13 14.72
CA LEU A 74 25.29 18.30 13.83
C LEU A 74 24.88 18.98 12.51
N VAL A 75 23.75 18.59 11.90
CA VAL A 75 23.20 19.28 10.72
C VAL A 75 23.00 20.77 11.02
N GLN A 76 22.33 21.09 12.12
CA GLN A 76 22.05 22.48 12.49
C GLN A 76 23.33 23.27 12.77
N LEU A 77 24.25 22.70 13.54
CA LEU A 77 25.54 23.31 13.84
C LEU A 77 26.33 23.61 12.56
N LEU A 78 26.39 22.64 11.66
CA LEU A 78 27.09 22.79 10.39
C LEU A 78 26.39 23.80 9.49
N ARG A 79 25.06 23.89 9.49
CA ARG A 79 24.32 24.86 8.67
C ARG A 79 24.53 26.29 9.15
N GLU A 80 24.54 26.53 10.45
CA GLU A 80 24.66 27.89 11.01
C GLU A 80 26.09 28.47 11.04
N ASN A 81 27.11 27.66 10.78
CA ASN A 81 28.50 28.08 10.86
C ASN A 81 29.23 27.81 9.52
N GLU A 82 29.04 28.70 8.56
CA GLU A 82 29.58 28.56 7.20
C GLU A 82 31.10 28.57 7.08
N ASP A 83 31.76 29.17 8.06
CA ASP A 83 33.21 29.27 8.14
C ASP A 83 33.89 27.94 8.54
N LEU A 84 33.11 26.94 8.97
CA LEU A 84 33.67 25.62 9.28
C LEU A 84 34.04 24.88 7.99
N ASP A 85 35.34 24.72 7.78
CA ASP A 85 35.87 23.99 6.63
C ASP A 85 35.40 22.51 6.62
N SER A 86 34.70 22.14 5.54
CA SER A 86 34.20 20.78 5.31
C SER A 86 35.32 19.74 5.26
N GLY A 87 36.52 20.10 4.80
CA GLY A 87 37.71 19.24 4.84
C GLY A 87 38.13 18.86 6.27
N LYS A 88 38.20 19.86 7.17
CA LYS A 88 38.46 19.68 8.60
C LYS A 88 37.35 18.91 9.32
N ILE A 89 36.10 19.06 8.89
CA ILE A 89 35.01 18.25 9.45
C ILE A 89 35.20 16.78 9.06
N LEU A 90 35.50 16.49 7.79
CA LEU A 90 35.78 15.13 7.33
C LEU A 90 37.00 14.51 8.01
N SER A 91 38.06 15.28 8.24
CA SER A 91 39.23 14.79 8.98
C SER A 91 38.88 14.48 10.44
N THR A 92 38.02 15.29 11.05
CA THR A 92 37.50 15.07 12.41
C THR A 92 36.61 13.83 12.47
N ILE A 93 35.73 13.60 11.48
CA ILE A 93 34.94 12.37 11.35
C ILE A 93 35.89 11.17 11.25
N LYS A 94 36.89 11.27 10.36
CA LYS A 94 37.90 10.22 10.18
C LYS A 94 38.71 9.98 11.45
N ASP A 95 38.92 10.97 12.32
CA ASP A 95 39.68 10.84 13.57
C ASP A 95 38.85 10.30 14.74
N ARG A 96 37.65 10.85 14.93
CA ARG A 96 36.78 10.52 16.06
C ARG A 96 35.99 9.23 15.86
N LEU A 97 35.77 8.81 14.61
CA LEU A 97 35.12 7.54 14.26
C LEU A 97 36.12 6.52 13.71
N LYS A 98 37.27 6.37 14.38
CA LYS A 98 38.28 5.37 14.01
C LYS A 98 38.01 4.01 14.61
N ASN A 99 38.34 3.01 13.83
CA ASN A 99 38.59 1.66 14.31
C ASN A 99 40.02 1.59 14.86
N PHE A 100 40.31 2.27 15.98
CA PHE A 100 41.60 2.10 16.66
C PHE A 100 41.52 1.06 17.78
N GLY A 101 42.55 0.20 17.83
CA GLY A 101 43.00 -0.55 19.01
C GLY A 101 43.08 -2.07 18.83
N PRO A 102 44.13 -2.75 19.37
CA PRO A 102 44.19 -4.21 19.55
C PRO A 102 43.22 -4.73 20.63
N GLU A 103 42.49 -3.83 21.29
CA GLU A 103 41.39 -4.16 22.20
C GLU A 103 40.17 -4.67 21.41
N LYS A 104 39.64 -5.82 21.82
CA LYS A 104 38.50 -6.49 21.18
C LYS A 104 37.22 -5.65 21.33
N LYS A 105 36.99 -4.66 20.47
CA LYS A 105 35.68 -4.01 20.33
C LYS A 105 34.64 -5.05 19.91
N SER A 106 33.48 -5.01 20.53
CA SER A 106 32.36 -5.87 20.18
C SER A 106 31.88 -5.60 18.75
N GLN A 107 31.24 -6.59 18.12
CA GLN A 107 30.63 -6.42 16.80
C GLN A 107 29.57 -5.31 16.77
N SER A 108 28.92 -5.05 17.91
CA SER A 108 27.94 -3.97 18.09
C SER A 108 28.61 -2.59 18.02
N GLU A 109 29.72 -2.40 18.74
CA GLU A 109 30.46 -1.14 18.74
C GLU A 109 31.06 -0.83 17.36
N ILE A 110 31.60 -1.85 16.68
CA ILE A 110 32.08 -1.71 15.29
C ILE A 110 30.92 -1.29 14.37
N GLY A 111 29.74 -1.89 14.54
CA GLY A 111 28.53 -1.49 13.82
C GLY A 111 28.13 -0.05 14.09
N GLY A 112 28.17 0.38 15.35
CA GLY A 112 27.92 1.75 15.77
C GLY A 112 28.86 2.75 15.11
N ILE A 113 30.15 2.44 15.00
CA ILE A 113 31.13 3.30 14.31
C ILE A 113 30.80 3.44 12.83
N PHE A 114 30.51 2.34 12.12
CA PHE A 114 30.16 2.41 10.69
C PHE A 114 28.89 3.20 10.45
N LEU A 115 27.87 2.99 11.27
CA LEU A 115 26.64 3.75 11.18
C LEU A 115 26.87 5.23 11.51
N GLY A 116 27.69 5.53 12.50
CA GLY A 116 28.08 6.90 12.85
C GLY A 116 28.78 7.60 11.69
N LYS A 117 29.62 6.90 10.91
CA LYS A 117 30.24 7.46 9.70
C LYS A 117 29.20 7.79 8.64
N ALA A 118 28.24 6.90 8.39
CA ALA A 118 27.16 7.15 7.44
C ALA A 118 26.29 8.36 7.87
N PHE A 119 25.94 8.46 9.15
CA PHE A 119 25.22 9.63 9.69
C PHE A 119 26.05 10.92 9.61
N ALA A 120 27.35 10.86 9.86
CA ALA A 120 28.21 12.04 9.79
C ALA A 120 28.29 12.59 8.35
N VAL A 121 28.40 11.69 7.37
CA VAL A 121 28.33 12.06 5.95
C VAL A 121 26.93 12.59 5.60
N SER A 122 25.86 11.94 6.05
CA SER A 122 24.50 12.43 5.87
C SER A 122 24.30 13.83 6.47
N ALA A 123 24.88 14.12 7.64
CA ALA A 123 24.79 15.44 8.26
C ALA A 123 25.53 16.53 7.46
N LEU A 124 26.68 16.21 6.87
CA LEU A 124 27.37 17.10 5.92
C LEU A 124 26.50 17.37 4.68
N ILE A 125 25.80 16.36 4.17
CA ILE A 125 24.92 16.50 3.00
C ILE A 125 23.70 17.36 3.33
N GLN A 126 23.00 17.05 4.42
CA GLN A 126 21.80 17.78 4.85
C GLN A 126 22.07 19.23 5.30
N SER A 127 23.33 19.55 5.64
CA SER A 127 23.74 20.94 5.93
C SER A 127 24.10 21.74 4.67
N GLY A 128 24.01 21.15 3.47
CA GLY A 128 24.27 21.85 2.19
C GLY A 128 25.76 22.03 1.90
N ARG A 129 26.64 21.31 2.58
CA ARG A 129 28.09 21.53 2.56
C ARG A 129 28.83 20.82 1.42
N LEU A 130 28.15 19.97 0.64
CA LEU A 130 28.79 19.17 -0.40
C LEU A 130 29.49 20.01 -1.48
N ALA A 131 28.96 21.19 -1.80
CA ALA A 131 29.53 22.08 -2.82
C ALA A 131 30.94 22.60 -2.46
N GLN A 132 31.33 22.55 -1.17
CA GLN A 132 32.65 22.96 -0.71
C GLN A 132 33.72 21.85 -0.91
N LEU A 133 33.30 20.63 -1.25
CA LEU A 133 34.19 19.48 -1.38
C LEU A 133 34.64 19.27 -2.82
N SER A 134 35.92 18.94 -3.02
CA SER A 134 36.43 18.56 -4.34
C SER A 134 35.87 17.21 -4.80
N GLY A 135 35.86 16.98 -6.12
CA GLY A 135 35.43 15.71 -6.72
C GLY A 135 36.15 14.49 -6.16
N ASP A 136 37.46 14.60 -5.88
CA ASP A 136 38.26 13.54 -5.28
C ASP A 136 37.83 13.20 -3.85
N VAL A 137 37.48 14.21 -3.06
CA VAL A 137 36.98 14.01 -1.70
C VAL A 137 35.61 13.31 -1.74
N LEU A 138 34.72 13.74 -2.63
CA LEU A 138 33.42 13.08 -2.84
C LEU A 138 33.58 11.63 -3.31
N SER A 139 34.53 11.37 -4.23
CA SER A 139 34.88 10.02 -4.68
C SER A 139 35.38 9.14 -3.52
N SER A 140 36.19 9.70 -2.62
CA SER A 140 36.63 9.01 -1.40
C SER A 140 35.47 8.70 -0.45
N ILE A 141 34.50 9.61 -0.29
CA ILE A 141 33.30 9.38 0.52
C ILE A 141 32.46 8.23 -0.05
N VAL A 142 32.19 8.26 -1.36
CA VAL A 142 31.45 7.19 -2.06
C VAL A 142 32.14 5.83 -1.88
N TYR A 143 33.46 5.80 -1.99
CA TYR A 143 34.24 4.57 -1.79
C TYR A 143 34.16 4.05 -0.35
N GLU A 144 34.18 4.94 0.65
CA GLU A 144 34.02 4.53 2.05
C GLU A 144 32.60 4.03 2.37
N LEU A 145 31.56 4.61 1.77
CA LEU A 145 30.18 4.10 1.89
C LEU A 145 30.09 2.67 1.37
N PHE A 146 30.66 2.40 0.19
CA PHE A 146 30.70 1.03 -0.34
C PHE A 146 31.45 0.04 0.56
N LYS A 147 32.54 0.46 1.22
CA LYS A 147 33.20 -0.40 2.22
C LYS A 147 32.31 -0.71 3.41
N ILE A 148 31.49 0.24 3.85
CA ILE A 148 30.55 0.05 4.95
C ILE A 148 29.49 -1.00 4.57
N GLU A 149 28.90 -0.86 3.38
CA GLU A 149 27.91 -1.80 2.83
C GLU A 149 28.45 -3.23 2.72
N ASP A 150 29.70 -3.38 2.25
CA ASP A 150 30.34 -4.67 2.07
C ASP A 150 30.62 -5.37 3.40
N ARG A 151 30.88 -4.60 4.47
CA ARG A 151 31.18 -5.16 5.80
C ARG A 151 29.94 -5.51 6.61
N LYS A 152 28.84 -4.76 6.46
CA LYS A 152 27.62 -4.94 7.25
C LYS A 152 26.39 -4.79 6.36
N SER A 153 25.80 -5.93 5.96
CA SER A 153 24.65 -5.98 5.06
C SER A 153 23.45 -5.16 5.53
N TYR A 154 23.21 -5.07 6.84
CA TYR A 154 22.11 -4.28 7.40
C TYR A 154 22.30 -2.76 7.25
N LEU A 155 23.51 -2.29 6.92
CA LEU A 155 23.81 -0.88 6.66
C LEU A 155 23.65 -0.47 5.19
N LYS A 156 23.36 -1.42 4.29
CA LYS A 156 23.17 -1.17 2.86
C LYS A 156 22.15 -0.07 2.61
N ALA A 157 20.94 -0.22 3.14
CA ALA A 157 19.87 0.76 2.92
C ALA A 157 20.24 2.18 3.36
N VAL A 158 20.98 2.31 4.47
CA VAL A 158 21.45 3.62 4.95
C VAL A 158 22.48 4.21 3.99
N CYS A 159 23.48 3.42 3.58
CA CYS A 159 24.52 3.91 2.68
C CYS A 159 23.98 4.24 1.29
N GLU A 160 23.06 3.43 0.76
CA GLU A 160 22.42 3.68 -0.53
C GLU A 160 21.53 4.93 -0.50
N THR A 161 20.87 5.20 0.63
CA THR A 161 20.16 6.47 0.85
C THR A 161 21.12 7.66 0.82
N VAL A 162 22.23 7.58 1.56
CA VAL A 162 23.27 8.63 1.55
C VAL A 162 23.86 8.82 0.14
N LEU A 163 24.07 7.74 -0.62
CA LEU A 163 24.52 7.83 -2.00
C LEU A 163 23.51 8.55 -2.90
N ARG A 164 22.20 8.28 -2.75
CA ARG A 164 21.15 9.02 -3.47
C ARG A 164 21.19 10.51 -3.12
N ASP A 165 21.34 10.85 -1.84
CA ASP A 165 21.42 12.25 -1.41
C ASP A 165 22.63 12.97 -2.03
N ILE A 166 23.79 12.29 -2.11
CA ILE A 166 24.97 12.83 -2.81
C ILE A 166 24.63 13.09 -4.29
N VAL A 167 24.06 12.10 -4.98
CA VAL A 167 23.68 12.23 -6.40
C VAL A 167 22.72 13.41 -6.60
N GLN A 168 21.78 13.64 -5.69
CA GLN A 168 20.81 14.74 -5.72
C GLN A 168 21.39 16.13 -5.40
N GLN A 169 22.66 16.25 -5.03
CA GLN A 169 23.24 17.56 -4.69
C GLN A 169 24.46 17.93 -5.51
N VAL A 170 25.12 16.96 -6.16
CA VAL A 170 26.32 17.24 -6.94
C VAL A 170 26.01 17.82 -8.33
N PRO A 171 26.92 18.63 -8.90
CA PRO A 171 26.91 19.02 -10.31
C PRO A 171 27.17 17.86 -11.28
N ALA A 172 26.78 18.01 -12.55
CA ALA A 172 26.86 16.96 -13.57
C ALA A 172 28.29 16.57 -13.95
N ASP A 173 29.21 17.54 -14.01
CA ASP A 173 30.62 17.35 -14.30
C ASP A 173 31.28 16.51 -13.19
N VAL A 174 31.07 16.87 -11.91
CA VAL A 174 31.57 16.14 -10.75
C VAL A 174 31.00 14.73 -10.70
N PHE A 175 29.70 14.58 -10.94
CA PHE A 175 29.07 13.27 -10.99
C PHE A 175 29.70 12.38 -12.06
N GLY A 176 29.78 12.86 -13.31
CA GLY A 176 30.27 12.07 -14.44
C GLY A 176 31.74 11.66 -14.31
N SER A 177 32.58 12.55 -13.80
CA SER A 177 34.03 12.35 -13.72
C SER A 177 34.49 11.60 -12.47
N HIS A 178 33.88 11.84 -11.30
CA HIS A 178 34.41 11.34 -10.01
C HIS A 178 33.50 10.29 -9.35
N ILE A 179 32.17 10.47 -9.40
CA ILE A 179 31.22 9.63 -8.64
C ILE A 179 30.72 8.45 -9.46
N TRP A 180 30.23 8.71 -10.68
CA TRP A 180 29.66 7.71 -11.56
C TRP A 180 30.63 6.56 -11.86
N PRO A 181 31.94 6.74 -12.09
CA PRO A 181 32.84 5.61 -12.32
C PRO A 181 32.84 4.59 -11.16
N LYS A 182 32.69 5.06 -9.90
CA LYS A 182 32.62 4.20 -8.72
C LYS A 182 31.27 3.48 -8.63
N ILE A 183 30.16 4.21 -8.80
CA ILE A 183 28.81 3.63 -8.81
C ILE A 183 28.66 2.63 -9.97
N LYS A 184 29.06 3.02 -11.19
CA LYS A 184 29.02 2.19 -12.40
C LYS A 184 29.74 0.87 -12.22
N ALA A 185 30.89 0.83 -11.53
CA ALA A 185 31.60 -0.42 -11.26
C ALA A 185 30.76 -1.40 -10.44
N ARG A 186 29.97 -0.90 -9.47
CA ARG A 186 29.03 -1.70 -8.68
C ARG A 186 27.81 -2.11 -9.48
N MET A 187 27.33 -1.26 -10.37
CA MET A 187 26.14 -1.49 -11.20
C MET A 187 26.35 -2.49 -12.35
N LYS A 188 27.58 -2.93 -12.63
CA LYS A 188 27.87 -3.92 -13.68
C LYS A 188 27.32 -5.33 -13.39
N LYS A 189 26.97 -5.64 -12.14
CA LYS A 189 26.34 -6.94 -11.81
C LYS A 189 24.88 -7.03 -12.25
N GLY A 190 24.27 -5.92 -12.67
CA GLY A 190 22.92 -5.95 -13.19
C GLY A 190 21.88 -6.47 -12.19
N TRP A 191 20.87 -7.15 -12.72
CA TRP A 191 19.80 -7.79 -11.96
C TRP A 191 20.25 -8.96 -11.09
N GLU A 192 21.35 -9.65 -11.41
CA GLU A 192 21.82 -10.86 -10.69
C GLU A 192 22.17 -10.61 -9.21
N ALA A 193 22.50 -9.37 -8.85
CA ALA A 193 22.87 -9.01 -7.48
C ALA A 193 22.13 -7.74 -7.02
N CYS A 194 20.87 -7.60 -7.43
CA CYS A 194 20.10 -6.38 -7.26
C CYS A 194 19.25 -6.38 -5.99
N THR A 195 19.18 -5.22 -5.33
CA THR A 195 18.25 -4.88 -4.25
C THR A 195 17.37 -3.71 -4.70
N LEU A 196 16.22 -3.48 -4.07
CA LEU A 196 15.39 -2.30 -4.40
C LEU A 196 16.14 -0.98 -4.19
N ASP A 197 16.94 -0.87 -3.12
CA ASP A 197 17.81 0.29 -2.89
C ASP A 197 18.69 0.59 -4.12
N ARG A 198 19.23 -0.45 -4.76
CA ARG A 198 20.18 -0.33 -5.87
C ARG A 198 19.48 0.06 -7.15
N VAL A 199 18.28 -0.48 -7.39
CA VAL A 199 17.38 -0.01 -8.46
C VAL A 199 17.09 1.48 -8.24
N ALA A 200 16.66 1.87 -7.04
CA ALA A 200 16.35 3.27 -6.73
C ALA A 200 17.55 4.18 -6.96
N LEU A 201 18.75 3.82 -6.51
CA LEU A 201 19.97 4.58 -6.76
C LEU A 201 20.29 4.71 -8.25
N LEU A 202 20.18 3.61 -9.02
CA LEU A 202 20.41 3.63 -10.46
C LEU A 202 19.42 4.55 -11.19
N LEU A 203 18.14 4.49 -10.81
CA LEU A 203 17.08 5.33 -11.34
C LEU A 203 17.34 6.80 -11.00
N THR A 204 17.68 7.14 -9.75
CA THR A 204 18.08 8.50 -9.35
C THR A 204 19.26 9.02 -10.19
N CYS A 205 20.29 8.19 -10.39
CA CYS A 205 21.43 8.55 -11.23
C CYS A 205 21.01 8.84 -12.68
N ARG A 206 20.14 8.00 -13.27
CA ARG A 206 19.70 8.14 -14.66
C ARG A 206 18.76 9.33 -14.85
N ALA A 207 17.83 9.55 -13.93
CA ALA A 207 16.87 10.65 -13.97
C ALA A 207 17.61 12.00 -13.94
N ARG A 208 18.62 12.12 -13.06
CA ARG A 208 19.38 13.37 -12.92
C ARG A 208 20.49 13.56 -13.95
N PHE A 209 21.18 12.49 -14.35
CA PHE A 209 22.36 12.56 -15.22
C PHE A 209 22.26 11.61 -16.41
N PRO A 210 21.30 11.81 -17.33
CA PRO A 210 21.10 10.94 -18.48
C PRO A 210 22.32 10.85 -19.41
N GLU A 211 23.13 11.89 -19.53
CA GLU A 211 24.32 11.88 -20.39
C GLU A 211 25.47 11.04 -19.82
N ALA A 212 25.60 11.02 -18.49
CA ALA A 212 26.60 10.20 -17.80
C ALA A 212 26.16 8.72 -17.72
N VAL A 213 24.88 8.48 -17.40
CA VAL A 213 24.30 7.13 -17.26
C VAL A 213 23.76 6.65 -18.62
N LYS A 214 24.67 6.35 -19.55
CA LYS A 214 24.33 6.05 -20.95
C LYS A 214 23.39 4.85 -21.13
N LYS A 215 22.43 4.96 -22.06
CA LYS A 215 21.50 3.86 -22.44
C LYS A 215 22.21 2.57 -22.81
N LYS A 216 23.38 2.65 -23.48
CA LYS A 216 24.21 1.47 -23.86
C LYS A 216 24.66 0.67 -22.62
N PHE A 217 24.98 1.34 -21.52
CA PHE A 217 25.32 0.67 -20.27
C PHE A 217 24.10 -0.03 -19.67
N LEU A 218 22.95 0.64 -19.62
CA LEU A 218 21.70 0.08 -19.10
C LEU A 218 21.27 -1.14 -19.90
N ARG A 219 21.18 -1.04 -21.25
CA ARG A 219 20.85 -2.19 -22.11
C ARG A 219 21.71 -3.42 -21.86
N LYS A 220 23.01 -3.23 -21.60
CA LYS A 220 23.95 -4.34 -21.40
C LYS A 220 23.77 -5.08 -20.06
N TYR A 221 23.42 -4.37 -19.00
CA TYR A 221 23.45 -4.94 -17.64
C TYR A 221 22.08 -4.98 -16.95
N TRP A 222 21.13 -4.16 -17.38
CA TRP A 222 19.85 -3.93 -16.69
C TRP A 222 18.65 -4.01 -17.63
N GLY A 223 18.84 -4.11 -18.94
CA GLY A 223 17.78 -3.78 -19.90
C GLY A 223 17.50 -2.27 -19.97
N PHE A 224 16.82 -1.81 -21.02
CA PHE A 224 16.41 -0.42 -21.15
C PHE A 224 15.08 -0.30 -21.93
N PRO A 225 14.05 0.36 -21.37
CA PRO A 225 14.00 1.03 -20.06
C PRO A 225 14.20 0.09 -18.86
N VAL A 226 14.79 0.57 -17.77
CA VAL A 226 15.07 -0.28 -16.58
C VAL A 226 13.78 -0.81 -15.96
N LEU A 227 12.72 0.02 -15.92
CA LEU A 227 11.38 -0.36 -15.46
C LEU A 227 10.45 -0.84 -16.59
N GLY A 228 11.03 -1.26 -17.72
CA GLY A 228 10.27 -1.86 -18.83
C GLY A 228 9.79 -3.28 -18.50
N GLU A 229 8.77 -3.74 -19.22
CA GLU A 229 8.10 -5.03 -18.96
C GLU A 229 9.07 -6.24 -19.02
N ASP A 230 10.07 -6.18 -19.92
CA ASP A 230 11.11 -7.21 -20.04
C ASP A 230 11.89 -7.46 -18.73
N ASN A 231 11.89 -6.50 -17.80
CA ASN A 231 12.58 -6.58 -16.53
C ASN A 231 11.67 -6.94 -15.35
N ASP A 232 10.37 -7.15 -15.57
CA ASP A 232 9.38 -7.33 -14.51
C ASP A 232 9.69 -8.53 -13.60
N THR A 233 10.16 -9.64 -14.17
CA THR A 233 10.55 -10.82 -13.38
C THR A 233 11.72 -10.51 -12.43
N ASN A 234 12.69 -9.72 -12.89
CA ASN A 234 13.84 -9.33 -12.06
C ASN A 234 13.42 -8.34 -10.97
N LEU A 235 12.55 -7.37 -11.30
CA LEU A 235 12.01 -6.42 -10.34
C LEU A 235 11.16 -7.14 -9.28
N LEU A 236 10.32 -8.09 -9.67
CA LEU A 236 9.51 -8.89 -8.75
C LEU A 236 10.39 -9.65 -7.75
N THR A 237 11.49 -10.25 -8.19
CA THR A 237 12.44 -10.93 -7.29
C THR A 237 12.96 -9.96 -6.22
N ALA A 238 13.39 -8.75 -6.61
CA ALA A 238 13.85 -7.74 -5.67
C ALA A 238 12.72 -7.25 -4.72
N VAL A 239 11.48 -7.14 -5.21
CA VAL A 239 10.30 -6.80 -4.40
C VAL A 239 10.02 -7.89 -3.36
N LEU A 240 10.04 -9.17 -3.76
CA LEU A 240 9.79 -10.31 -2.87
C LEU A 240 10.84 -10.43 -1.76
N GLU A 241 12.09 -10.08 -2.04
CA GLU A 241 13.15 -10.02 -1.02
C GLU A 241 13.01 -8.84 -0.06
N SER A 242 12.25 -7.81 -0.44
CA SER A 242 12.15 -6.53 0.28
C SER A 242 10.78 -6.27 0.89
N VAL A 243 9.90 -7.28 0.99
CA VAL A 243 8.51 -7.13 1.47
C VAL A 243 8.41 -6.47 2.85
N GLN A 244 9.41 -6.67 3.72
CA GLN A 244 9.44 -6.08 5.06
C GLN A 244 9.80 -4.59 5.10
N ARG A 245 10.30 -4.04 3.99
CA ARG A 245 10.72 -2.63 3.86
C ARG A 245 10.22 -2.07 2.52
N PRO A 246 8.90 -1.87 2.38
CA PRO A 246 8.29 -1.48 1.13
C PRO A 246 8.51 0.00 0.79
N GLU A 247 9.08 0.81 1.68
CA GLU A 247 9.17 2.27 1.54
C GLU A 247 9.89 2.66 0.24
N ILE A 248 10.99 1.99 -0.11
CA ILE A 248 11.72 2.28 -1.36
C ILE A 248 10.90 1.91 -2.60
N LEU A 249 10.13 0.82 -2.53
CA LEU A 249 9.23 0.47 -3.62
C LEU A 249 8.17 1.56 -3.78
N MET A 250 7.48 1.90 -2.70
CA MET A 250 6.32 2.79 -2.73
C MET A 250 6.71 4.24 -3.02
N ASP A 251 7.82 4.71 -2.47
CA ASP A 251 8.18 6.14 -2.47
C ASP A 251 9.13 6.50 -3.61
N GLN A 252 9.88 5.54 -4.18
CA GLN A 252 10.93 5.82 -5.17
C GLN A 252 10.72 5.09 -6.49
N ILE A 253 10.34 3.80 -6.47
CA ILE A 253 10.29 2.98 -7.68
C ILE A 253 8.92 3.03 -8.33
N LEU A 254 7.84 2.82 -7.56
CA LEU A 254 6.48 2.79 -8.07
C LEU A 254 6.07 4.11 -8.74
N PRO A 255 6.36 5.31 -8.17
CA PRO A 255 6.03 6.57 -8.83
C PRO A 255 6.68 6.69 -10.22
N GLN A 256 7.96 6.33 -10.34
CA GLN A 256 8.66 6.33 -11.63
C GLN A 256 8.11 5.30 -12.62
N LEU A 257 7.58 4.18 -12.12
CA LEU A 257 6.94 3.17 -12.94
C LEU A 257 5.60 3.69 -13.50
N LEU A 258 4.83 4.41 -12.69
CA LEU A 258 3.59 5.09 -13.10
C LEU A 258 3.87 6.23 -14.10
N GLU A 259 4.90 7.05 -13.83
CA GLU A 259 5.34 8.13 -14.73
C GLU A 259 5.84 7.62 -16.10
N SER A 260 6.24 6.35 -16.19
CA SER A 260 6.68 5.75 -17.46
C SER A 260 5.55 5.51 -18.47
N GLY A 261 4.29 5.75 -18.09
CA GLY A 261 3.11 5.58 -18.94
C GLY A 261 2.67 4.12 -19.09
N ARG A 262 3.15 3.23 -18.22
CA ARG A 262 2.70 1.82 -18.22
C ARG A 262 1.25 1.71 -17.80
N ASN A 263 0.51 0.86 -18.49
CA ASN A 263 -0.86 0.49 -18.12
C ASN A 263 -0.87 -0.16 -16.73
N ILE A 264 -1.76 0.30 -15.84
CA ILE A 264 -1.75 -0.14 -14.44
C ILE A 264 -2.06 -1.64 -14.28
N ALA A 265 -2.84 -2.23 -15.18
CA ALA A 265 -3.15 -3.66 -15.16
C ALA A 265 -1.93 -4.49 -15.54
N SER A 266 -1.07 -4.01 -16.45
CA SER A 266 0.23 -4.63 -16.74
C SER A 266 1.14 -4.63 -15.50
N VAL A 267 1.24 -3.49 -14.83
CA VAL A 267 2.01 -3.37 -13.57
C VAL A 267 1.49 -4.32 -12.50
N TRP A 268 0.16 -4.36 -12.33
CA TRP A 268 -0.48 -5.26 -11.38
C TRP A 268 -0.16 -6.72 -11.69
N LYS A 269 -0.38 -7.15 -12.93
CA LYS A 269 -0.15 -8.53 -13.36
C LYS A 269 1.31 -8.95 -13.13
N ALA A 270 2.25 -8.05 -13.38
CA ALA A 270 3.67 -8.30 -13.22
C ALA A 270 4.12 -8.38 -11.76
N LEU A 271 3.63 -7.48 -10.90
CA LEU A 271 4.09 -7.32 -9.53
C LEU A 271 3.04 -7.73 -8.50
N GLY A 272 1.88 -7.08 -8.54
CA GLY A 272 0.82 -7.19 -7.54
C GLY A 272 0.17 -8.58 -7.49
N GLU A 273 -0.22 -9.13 -8.63
CA GLU A 273 -0.87 -10.45 -8.71
C GLU A 273 0.04 -11.54 -8.13
N LYS A 274 1.35 -11.46 -8.45
CA LYS A 274 2.37 -12.36 -7.93
C LYS A 274 2.59 -12.23 -6.43
N LEU A 275 2.24 -11.10 -5.80
CA LEU A 275 2.25 -10.96 -4.34
C LEU A 275 1.06 -11.66 -3.68
N MET A 276 -0.02 -11.89 -4.41
CA MET A 276 -1.25 -12.51 -3.91
C MET A 276 -1.30 -14.03 -4.07
N GLU A 277 -0.44 -14.62 -4.91
CA GLU A 277 -0.40 -16.06 -5.16
C GLU A 277 -0.11 -16.88 -3.89
N GLN A 278 -0.93 -17.92 -3.66
CA GLN A 278 -0.80 -18.81 -2.50
C GLN A 278 0.54 -19.56 -2.49
N MET A 279 1.07 -19.80 -1.29
CA MET A 279 2.34 -20.51 -1.07
C MET A 279 2.18 -21.58 0.00
N SER A 280 3.12 -22.53 0.04
CA SER A 280 3.20 -23.57 1.07
C SER A 280 3.06 -23.01 2.51
N GLU A 281 2.38 -23.76 3.39
CA GLU A 281 2.05 -23.39 4.78
C GLU A 281 3.24 -22.88 5.61
N LYS A 282 4.48 -23.33 5.33
CA LYS A 282 5.69 -22.90 6.05
C LYS A 282 6.00 -21.39 5.91
N LYS A 283 5.32 -20.65 5.02
CA LYS A 283 5.53 -19.22 4.73
C LYS A 283 4.31 -18.33 5.03
N LEU A 284 3.37 -18.79 5.88
CA LEU A 284 2.14 -18.04 6.19
C LEU A 284 2.37 -16.63 6.76
N LYS A 285 3.37 -16.43 7.64
CA LYS A 285 3.68 -15.08 8.18
C LYS A 285 4.15 -14.10 7.11
N THR A 286 4.81 -14.58 6.07
CA THR A 286 5.24 -13.77 4.92
C THR A 286 4.09 -13.51 3.94
N MET A 287 3.02 -14.33 3.94
CA MET A 287 1.87 -14.12 3.06
C MET A 287 1.08 -12.86 3.40
N ALA A 288 0.74 -12.63 4.68
CA ALA A 288 0.03 -11.42 5.08
C ALA A 288 0.82 -10.14 4.74
N GLN A 289 2.15 -10.16 4.91
CA GLN A 289 3.01 -9.03 4.54
C GLN A 289 3.03 -8.77 3.03
N ARG A 290 3.07 -9.84 2.21
CA ARG A 290 2.98 -9.73 0.75
C ARG A 290 1.63 -9.19 0.30
N GLN A 291 0.54 -9.69 0.88
CA GLN A 291 -0.81 -9.20 0.59
C GLN A 291 -0.97 -7.72 0.97
N LEU A 292 -0.47 -7.32 2.13
CA LEU A 292 -0.44 -5.90 2.53
C LEU A 292 0.34 -5.04 1.54
N LEU A 293 1.50 -5.52 1.07
CA LEU A 293 2.27 -4.81 0.03
C LEU A 293 1.51 -4.74 -1.30
N GLY A 294 0.90 -5.85 -1.72
CA GLY A 294 0.07 -5.88 -2.92
C GLY A 294 -1.11 -4.91 -2.82
N LEU A 295 -1.82 -4.85 -1.68
CA LEU A 295 -2.89 -3.88 -1.46
C LEU A 295 -2.39 -2.43 -1.46
N LYS A 296 -1.19 -2.16 -0.95
CA LYS A 296 -0.56 -0.82 -1.08
C LYS A 296 -0.28 -0.46 -2.54
N ILE A 297 0.24 -1.40 -3.33
CA ILE A 297 0.47 -1.21 -4.77
C ILE A 297 -0.86 -0.97 -5.50
N ALA A 298 -1.89 -1.78 -5.23
CA ALA A 298 -3.22 -1.61 -5.82
C ALA A 298 -3.81 -0.23 -5.50
N SER A 299 -3.73 0.21 -4.24
CA SER A 299 -4.18 1.54 -3.83
C SER A 299 -3.46 2.66 -4.58
N ALA A 300 -2.14 2.55 -4.76
CA ALA A 300 -1.37 3.53 -5.53
C ALA A 300 -1.73 3.51 -7.02
N LEU A 301 -1.94 2.34 -7.61
CA LEU A 301 -2.39 2.19 -9.01
C LEU A 301 -3.77 2.82 -9.22
N VAL A 302 -4.74 2.51 -8.35
CA VAL A 302 -6.10 3.10 -8.40
C VAL A 302 -6.05 4.61 -8.21
N ALA A 303 -5.18 5.13 -7.33
CA ALA A 303 -5.02 6.56 -7.13
C ALA A 303 -4.39 7.27 -8.34
N SER A 304 -3.62 6.55 -9.16
CA SER A 304 -2.86 7.12 -10.28
C SER A 304 -3.65 7.28 -11.59
N THR A 305 -4.85 6.69 -11.69
CA THR A 305 -5.70 6.76 -12.88
C THR A 305 -7.11 7.22 -12.54
N ASP A 306 -7.73 7.97 -13.45
CA ASP A 306 -9.17 8.27 -13.42
C ASP A 306 -9.95 7.43 -14.44
N ASP A 307 -9.25 6.56 -15.18
CA ASP A 307 -9.87 5.58 -16.07
C ASP A 307 -10.57 4.49 -15.25
N VAL A 308 -11.90 4.56 -15.22
CA VAL A 308 -12.77 3.64 -14.51
C VAL A 308 -12.59 2.21 -15.01
N ASP A 309 -12.45 2.00 -16.32
CA ASP A 309 -12.33 0.66 -16.89
C ASP A 309 -11.04 -0.02 -16.44
N GLN A 310 -9.92 0.72 -16.39
CA GLN A 310 -8.67 0.19 -15.85
C GLN A 310 -8.76 -0.17 -14.35
N VAL A 311 -9.51 0.61 -13.56
CA VAL A 311 -9.75 0.30 -12.14
C VAL A 311 -10.60 -0.96 -11.99
N LEU A 312 -11.65 -1.11 -12.81
CA LEU A 312 -12.49 -2.29 -12.79
C LEU A 312 -11.73 -3.55 -13.24
N ASP A 313 -10.95 -3.46 -14.32
CA ASP A 313 -10.12 -4.58 -14.81
C ASP A 313 -9.08 -5.02 -13.78
N LEU A 314 -8.47 -4.06 -13.06
CA LEU A 314 -7.56 -4.35 -11.96
C LEU A 314 -8.23 -5.22 -10.88
N LEU A 315 -9.46 -4.89 -10.48
CA LEU A 315 -10.22 -5.61 -9.45
C LEU A 315 -10.66 -7.01 -9.87
N LEU A 316 -10.76 -7.26 -11.17
CA LEU A 316 -11.05 -8.59 -11.72
C LEU A 316 -9.83 -9.51 -11.72
N SER A 317 -8.67 -9.01 -11.32
CA SER A 317 -7.49 -9.85 -11.15
C SER A 317 -7.71 -10.85 -10.01
N PRO A 318 -7.55 -12.17 -10.24
CA PRO A 318 -7.95 -13.21 -9.29
C PRO A 318 -7.41 -13.05 -7.86
N GLY A 319 -6.14 -12.71 -7.71
CA GLY A 319 -5.49 -12.52 -6.43
C GLY A 319 -6.03 -11.31 -5.68
N LEU A 320 -6.24 -10.20 -6.39
CA LEU A 320 -6.84 -9.00 -5.80
C LEU A 320 -8.30 -9.20 -5.42
N ALA A 321 -9.09 -9.80 -6.31
CA ALA A 321 -10.49 -10.09 -6.08
C ALA A 321 -10.68 -10.96 -4.84
N ARG A 322 -9.87 -12.02 -4.67
CA ARG A 322 -9.89 -12.86 -3.47
C ARG A 322 -9.57 -12.08 -2.20
N CYS A 323 -8.65 -11.11 -2.25
CA CYS A 323 -8.32 -10.28 -1.09
C CYS A 323 -9.38 -9.23 -0.77
N ILE A 324 -9.99 -8.60 -1.78
CA ILE A 324 -10.99 -7.54 -1.58
C ILE A 324 -12.34 -8.13 -1.21
N PHE A 325 -12.81 -9.11 -1.97
CA PHE A 325 -14.13 -9.71 -1.81
C PHE A 325 -14.08 -10.95 -0.93
N HIS A 326 -13.25 -10.97 0.11
CA HIS A 326 -13.29 -12.02 1.12
C HIS A 326 -14.35 -11.77 2.19
N THR A 327 -14.81 -12.85 2.84
CA THR A 327 -15.61 -12.75 4.05
C THR A 327 -14.69 -12.60 5.26
N VAL A 328 -14.71 -11.43 5.90
CA VAL A 328 -13.90 -11.14 7.09
C VAL A 328 -14.35 -12.00 8.26
N THR A 329 -13.47 -12.90 8.73
CA THR A 329 -13.74 -13.76 9.90
C THR A 329 -13.15 -13.17 11.19
N ASN A 330 -12.18 -12.25 11.09
CA ASN A 330 -11.51 -11.62 12.23
C ASN A 330 -11.56 -10.09 12.11
N ARG A 331 -12.15 -9.42 13.12
CA ARG A 331 -12.38 -7.96 13.13
C ARG A 331 -11.10 -7.12 13.09
N ASN A 332 -9.94 -7.68 13.45
CA ASN A 332 -8.67 -6.96 13.52
C ASN A 332 -7.62 -7.46 12.52
N ASP A 333 -8.04 -8.09 11.41
CA ASP A 333 -7.11 -8.51 10.37
C ASP A 333 -6.59 -7.28 9.59
N PRO A 334 -5.27 -7.00 9.59
CA PRO A 334 -4.69 -5.89 8.83
C PRO A 334 -4.94 -5.98 7.32
N VAL A 335 -4.97 -7.18 6.76
CA VAL A 335 -5.22 -7.39 5.32
C VAL A 335 -6.65 -7.01 5.00
N ALA A 336 -7.62 -7.47 5.81
CA ALA A 336 -9.02 -7.11 5.66
C ALA A 336 -9.25 -5.60 5.76
N THR A 337 -8.62 -4.95 6.75
CA THR A 337 -8.73 -3.50 6.94
C THR A 337 -8.20 -2.73 5.72
N ALA A 338 -7.07 -3.17 5.16
CA ALA A 338 -6.50 -2.56 3.96
C ALA A 338 -7.35 -2.82 2.71
N ALA A 339 -7.93 -4.02 2.58
CA ALA A 339 -8.83 -4.40 1.51
C ALA A 339 -10.13 -3.57 1.53
N ASP A 340 -10.73 -3.38 2.69
CA ASP A 340 -11.93 -2.57 2.87
C ASP A 340 -11.66 -1.09 2.54
N ALA A 341 -10.51 -0.56 2.98
CA ALA A 341 -10.10 0.81 2.64
C ALA A 341 -9.94 0.99 1.12
N LEU A 342 -9.31 0.04 0.44
CA LEU A 342 -9.20 0.04 -1.02
C LEU A 342 -10.58 -0.04 -1.69
N CYS A 343 -11.46 -0.92 -1.22
CA CYS A 343 -12.83 -1.05 -1.74
C CYS A 343 -13.61 0.26 -1.62
N GLN A 344 -13.48 0.98 -0.51
CA GLN A 344 -14.11 2.29 -0.33
C GLN A 344 -13.60 3.33 -1.34
N VAL A 345 -12.29 3.36 -1.62
CA VAL A 345 -11.71 4.27 -2.61
C VAL A 345 -12.23 3.93 -4.01
N VAL A 346 -12.27 2.64 -4.35
CA VAL A 346 -12.83 2.15 -5.62
C VAL A 346 -14.30 2.56 -5.76
N CYS A 347 -15.13 2.28 -4.75
CA CYS A 347 -16.57 2.58 -4.77
C CYS A 347 -16.83 4.06 -5.08
N LYS A 348 -16.00 4.96 -4.54
CA LYS A 348 -16.08 6.40 -4.84
C LYS A 348 -15.71 6.74 -6.28
N LYS A 349 -14.71 6.07 -6.86
CA LYS A 349 -14.26 6.31 -8.25
C LYS A 349 -15.22 5.75 -9.30
N VAL A 350 -15.84 4.61 -9.02
CA VAL A 350 -16.71 3.90 -9.99
C VAL A 350 -18.18 4.33 -9.90
N ALA A 351 -18.55 5.16 -8.92
CA ALA A 351 -19.91 5.62 -8.72
C ALA A 351 -20.45 6.33 -9.99
N GLY A 352 -21.62 5.89 -10.48
CA GLY A 352 -22.21 6.39 -11.71
C GLY A 352 -21.71 5.75 -13.02
N GLY A 353 -20.82 4.75 -12.93
CA GLY A 353 -20.41 3.91 -14.06
C GLY A 353 -21.39 2.76 -14.35
N GLN A 354 -21.04 1.89 -15.30
CA GLN A 354 -21.79 0.66 -15.61
C GLN A 354 -21.52 -0.42 -14.55
N ILE A 355 -22.14 -0.29 -13.37
CA ILE A 355 -21.92 -1.20 -12.25
C ILE A 355 -22.47 -2.60 -12.54
N LEU A 356 -23.62 -2.70 -13.23
CA LEU A 356 -24.25 -4.00 -13.49
C LEU A 356 -23.36 -4.95 -14.30
N SER A 357 -22.72 -4.44 -15.35
CA SER A 357 -21.80 -5.23 -16.19
C SER A 357 -20.56 -5.66 -15.40
N PHE A 358 -20.12 -4.85 -14.44
CA PHE A 358 -19.03 -5.22 -13.55
C PHE A 358 -19.42 -6.32 -12.56
N LEU A 359 -20.63 -6.25 -11.97
CA LEU A 359 -21.14 -7.33 -11.11
C LEU A 359 -21.18 -8.67 -11.86
N GLU A 360 -21.66 -8.67 -13.12
CA GLU A 360 -21.64 -9.85 -13.98
C GLU A 360 -20.23 -10.45 -14.12
N LYS A 361 -19.22 -9.60 -14.37
CA LYS A 361 -17.82 -10.04 -14.48
C LYS A 361 -17.30 -10.66 -13.18
N ILE A 362 -17.69 -10.13 -12.00
CA ILE A 362 -17.31 -10.72 -10.71
C ILE A 362 -17.98 -12.09 -10.50
N TRP A 363 -19.27 -12.23 -10.86
CA TRP A 363 -19.95 -13.52 -10.80
C TRP A 363 -19.26 -14.57 -11.68
N LYS A 364 -18.92 -14.21 -12.92
CA LYS A 364 -18.18 -15.07 -13.85
C LYS A 364 -16.78 -15.43 -13.32
N LEU A 365 -16.09 -14.49 -12.68
CA LEU A 365 -14.81 -14.72 -12.03
C LEU A 365 -14.94 -15.75 -10.89
N GLU A 366 -15.92 -15.59 -9.99
CA GLU A 366 -16.15 -16.56 -8.91
C GLU A 366 -16.38 -17.97 -9.46
N THR A 367 -17.23 -18.11 -10.49
CA THR A 367 -17.49 -19.41 -11.13
C THR A 367 -16.22 -20.02 -11.71
N THR A 368 -15.44 -19.24 -12.45
CA THR A 368 -14.15 -19.69 -13.03
C THR A 368 -13.19 -20.18 -11.95
N LEU A 369 -13.09 -19.47 -10.83
CA LEU A 369 -12.21 -19.86 -9.72
C LEU A 369 -12.72 -21.14 -9.01
N LEU A 370 -14.03 -21.29 -8.85
CA LEU A 370 -14.66 -22.48 -8.25
C LEU A 370 -14.50 -23.76 -9.09
N GLU A 371 -14.25 -23.63 -10.38
CA GLU A 371 -13.95 -24.76 -11.29
C GLU A 371 -12.48 -25.16 -11.25
N GLN A 372 -11.58 -24.18 -11.16
CA GLN A 372 -10.13 -24.41 -11.14
C GLN A 372 -9.64 -24.96 -9.79
N GLU A 373 -10.28 -24.60 -8.68
CA GLU A 373 -9.82 -24.97 -7.33
C GLU A 373 -10.76 -25.96 -6.64
N HIS A 374 -10.19 -27.06 -6.14
CA HIS A 374 -10.94 -28.11 -5.45
C HIS A 374 -11.04 -27.87 -3.92
N SER A 375 -10.25 -26.94 -3.36
CA SER A 375 -10.06 -26.82 -1.89
C SER A 375 -10.13 -25.40 -1.32
N GLY A 376 -10.47 -24.39 -2.13
CA GLY A 376 -10.56 -22.98 -1.70
C GLY A 376 -11.98 -22.57 -1.29
N ARG A 377 -12.11 -21.81 -0.19
CA ARG A 377 -13.34 -21.07 0.12
C ARG A 377 -13.34 -19.79 -0.72
N ILE A 378 -14.02 -19.81 -1.86
CA ILE A 378 -14.24 -18.65 -2.72
C ILE A 378 -15.65 -18.12 -2.44
N ASP A 379 -15.75 -16.88 -1.96
CA ASP A 379 -17.00 -16.23 -1.56
C ASP A 379 -16.98 -14.74 -1.99
N LEU A 380 -16.69 -14.45 -3.26
CA LEU A 380 -16.57 -13.08 -3.77
C LEU A 380 -17.92 -12.35 -3.70
N VAL A 381 -18.96 -12.95 -4.29
CA VAL A 381 -20.29 -12.33 -4.43
C VAL A 381 -21.10 -12.32 -3.12
N LYS A 382 -20.58 -12.96 -2.06
CA LYS A 382 -21.17 -12.95 -0.71
C LYS A 382 -20.53 -11.93 0.22
N SER A 383 -19.42 -11.31 -0.17
CA SER A 383 -18.67 -10.39 0.67
C SER A 383 -19.43 -9.07 0.90
N ASN A 384 -19.17 -8.41 2.03
CA ASN A 384 -19.72 -7.08 2.30
C ASN A 384 -19.25 -6.05 1.27
N ASN A 385 -18.01 -6.18 0.80
CA ASN A 385 -17.45 -5.33 -0.26
C ASN A 385 -18.20 -5.48 -1.58
N PHE A 386 -18.67 -6.69 -1.92
CA PHE A 386 -19.56 -6.88 -3.06
C PHE A 386 -20.92 -6.19 -2.85
N LEU A 387 -21.50 -6.29 -1.64
CA LEU A 387 -22.75 -5.58 -1.33
C LEU A 387 -22.61 -4.06 -1.39
N HIS A 388 -21.42 -3.51 -1.07
CA HIS A 388 -21.14 -2.09 -1.27
C HIS A 388 -21.21 -1.70 -2.75
N LEU A 389 -20.72 -2.54 -3.68
CA LEU A 389 -20.86 -2.31 -5.11
C LEU A 389 -22.32 -2.42 -5.57
N VAL A 390 -23.08 -3.39 -5.06
CA VAL A 390 -24.52 -3.52 -5.35
C VAL A 390 -25.30 -2.26 -4.97
N ASN A 391 -24.90 -1.59 -3.87
CA ASN A 391 -25.52 -0.33 -3.46
C ASN A 391 -25.23 0.85 -4.40
N LEU A 392 -24.26 0.73 -5.32
CA LEU A 392 -23.93 1.76 -6.31
C LEU A 392 -24.73 1.65 -7.61
N LEU A 393 -25.49 0.57 -7.83
CA LEU A 393 -26.33 0.41 -9.01
C LEU A 393 -27.25 1.62 -9.17
N SER A 394 -27.42 2.11 -10.39
CA SER A 394 -28.54 3.03 -10.69
C SER A 394 -29.89 2.31 -10.49
N LYS A 395 -30.99 3.07 -10.50
CA LYS A 395 -32.33 2.50 -10.34
C LYS A 395 -32.65 1.48 -11.43
N GLU A 396 -32.32 1.81 -12.67
CA GLU A 396 -32.55 0.97 -13.86
C GLU A 396 -31.67 -0.29 -13.83
N GLU A 397 -30.41 -0.15 -13.40
CA GLU A 397 -29.51 -1.28 -13.21
C GLU A 397 -29.96 -2.19 -12.07
N ALA A 398 -30.47 -1.63 -10.96
CA ALA A 398 -30.99 -2.41 -9.84
C ALA A 398 -32.23 -3.21 -10.24
N GLU A 399 -33.16 -2.62 -11.00
CA GLU A 399 -34.32 -3.30 -11.57
C GLU A 399 -33.90 -4.46 -12.48
N SER A 400 -32.92 -4.21 -13.35
CA SER A 400 -32.37 -5.23 -14.25
C SER A 400 -31.69 -6.35 -13.47
N TYR A 401 -30.89 -6.00 -12.46
CA TYR A 401 -30.19 -6.97 -11.62
C TYR A 401 -31.15 -7.88 -10.85
N ILE A 402 -32.24 -7.32 -10.32
CA ILE A 402 -33.29 -8.10 -9.63
C ILE A 402 -33.95 -9.09 -10.58
N LYS A 403 -34.29 -8.68 -11.80
CA LYS A 403 -34.87 -9.57 -12.82
C LYS A 403 -33.92 -10.71 -13.14
N ILE A 404 -32.63 -10.42 -13.29
CA ILE A 404 -31.57 -11.41 -13.54
C ILE A 404 -31.46 -12.40 -12.37
N LEU A 405 -31.36 -11.91 -11.13
CA LEU A 405 -31.27 -12.77 -9.94
C LEU A 405 -32.54 -13.64 -9.76
N ALA A 406 -33.72 -13.07 -10.00
CA ALA A 406 -34.98 -13.83 -9.97
C ALA A 406 -35.00 -14.92 -11.05
N ALA A 407 -34.57 -14.60 -12.27
CA ALA A 407 -34.45 -15.58 -13.36
C ALA A 407 -33.47 -16.70 -13.02
N MET A 408 -32.31 -16.41 -12.42
CA MET A 408 -31.34 -17.41 -11.95
C MET A 408 -31.94 -18.36 -10.91
N VAL A 409 -32.70 -17.82 -9.94
CA VAL A 409 -33.44 -18.64 -8.96
C VAL A 409 -34.45 -19.57 -9.64
N MET A 410 -34.98 -19.11 -10.77
CA MET A 410 -35.94 -19.81 -11.64
C MET A 410 -35.30 -20.68 -12.72
N GLU A 411 -34.02 -21.05 -12.56
CA GLU A 411 -33.25 -21.88 -13.50
C GLU A 411 -33.12 -21.29 -14.92
N LYS A 412 -33.28 -19.98 -15.05
CA LYS A 412 -33.02 -19.20 -16.26
C LYS A 412 -31.81 -18.30 -16.03
N ASP A 413 -30.63 -18.89 -16.14
CA ASP A 413 -29.37 -18.19 -15.91
C ASP A 413 -28.79 -17.64 -17.21
N GLU A 414 -29.10 -16.38 -17.52
CA GLU A 414 -28.57 -15.68 -18.69
C GLU A 414 -27.06 -15.42 -18.60
N TRP A 415 -26.51 -15.31 -17.39
CA TRP A 415 -25.09 -15.03 -17.19
C TRP A 415 -24.22 -16.28 -17.24
N GLN A 416 -24.83 -17.47 -17.18
CA GLN A 416 -24.15 -18.77 -17.19
C GLN A 416 -23.12 -18.92 -16.06
N VAL A 417 -23.50 -18.49 -14.86
CA VAL A 417 -22.66 -18.48 -13.65
C VAL A 417 -23.10 -19.52 -12.62
N ILE A 418 -24.32 -20.06 -12.73
CA ILE A 418 -24.85 -21.10 -11.86
C ILE A 418 -24.31 -22.46 -12.27
N SER A 419 -23.68 -23.16 -11.31
CA SER A 419 -23.05 -24.46 -11.52
C SER A 419 -24.09 -25.59 -11.66
N ASP A 420 -23.80 -26.58 -12.51
CA ASP A 420 -24.59 -27.81 -12.63
C ASP A 420 -24.50 -28.73 -11.40
N ASN A 421 -23.41 -28.64 -10.62
CA ASN A 421 -23.29 -29.38 -9.36
C ASN A 421 -24.37 -28.93 -8.36
N LEU A 422 -25.25 -29.84 -7.96
CA LEU A 422 -26.41 -29.57 -7.10
C LEU A 422 -26.09 -28.85 -5.78
N VAL A 423 -24.95 -29.18 -5.15
CA VAL A 423 -24.55 -28.55 -3.86
C VAL A 423 -24.08 -27.12 -4.09
N LYS A 424 -23.27 -26.89 -5.14
CA LYS A 424 -22.82 -25.54 -5.52
C LYS A 424 -24.00 -24.68 -5.99
N LYS A 425 -24.88 -25.26 -6.82
CA LYS A 425 -26.14 -24.65 -7.29
C LYS A 425 -26.95 -24.14 -6.10
N GLY A 426 -27.23 -25.00 -5.12
CA GLY A 426 -27.98 -24.61 -3.92
C GLY A 426 -27.40 -23.38 -3.21
N LYS A 427 -26.08 -23.34 -3.01
CA LYS A 427 -25.40 -22.19 -2.38
C LYS A 427 -25.45 -20.91 -3.22
N GLN A 428 -25.38 -21.01 -4.54
CA GLN A 428 -25.50 -19.86 -5.44
C GLN A 428 -26.94 -19.32 -5.46
N ILE A 429 -27.94 -20.20 -5.43
CA ILE A 429 -29.35 -19.82 -5.29
C ILE A 429 -29.59 -19.12 -3.95
N GLU A 430 -29.04 -19.63 -2.84
CA GLU A 430 -29.08 -18.93 -1.54
C GLU A 430 -28.44 -17.53 -1.60
N THR A 431 -27.39 -17.36 -2.41
CA THR A 431 -26.71 -16.08 -2.60
C THR A 431 -27.57 -15.10 -3.40
N CYS A 432 -28.22 -15.56 -4.47
CA CYS A 432 -29.19 -14.77 -5.23
C CYS A 432 -30.32 -14.27 -4.32
N LEU A 433 -30.89 -15.15 -3.48
CA LEU A 433 -31.95 -14.79 -2.54
C LEU A 433 -31.48 -13.72 -1.52
N ARG A 434 -30.26 -13.83 -1.01
CA ARG A 434 -29.68 -12.84 -0.08
C ARG A 434 -29.49 -11.48 -0.74
N GLN A 435 -29.04 -11.45 -1.99
CA GLN A 435 -28.85 -10.21 -2.72
C GLN A 435 -30.19 -9.56 -3.12
N LEU A 436 -31.18 -10.36 -3.54
CA LEU A 436 -32.56 -9.91 -3.75
C LEU A 436 -33.13 -9.24 -2.49
N GLN A 437 -32.93 -9.86 -1.32
CA GLN A 437 -33.33 -9.28 -0.04
C GLN A 437 -32.56 -7.98 0.24
N HIS A 438 -31.25 -7.96 0.05
CA HIS A 438 -30.41 -6.78 0.31
C HIS A 438 -30.85 -5.57 -0.51
N ILE A 439 -31.05 -5.74 -1.83
CA ILE A 439 -31.44 -4.63 -2.72
C ILE A 439 -32.86 -4.15 -2.38
N SER A 440 -33.79 -5.07 -2.14
CA SER A 440 -35.18 -4.73 -1.82
C SER A 440 -35.35 -4.01 -0.47
N SER A 441 -34.42 -4.24 0.45
CA SER A 441 -34.35 -3.59 1.76
C SER A 441 -33.46 -2.34 1.78
N SER A 442 -32.79 -1.99 0.67
CA SER A 442 -31.85 -0.87 0.64
C SER A 442 -32.60 0.46 0.52
N PRO A 443 -32.35 1.46 1.38
CA PRO A 443 -32.97 2.80 1.28
C PRO A 443 -32.73 3.50 -0.07
N LEU A 444 -31.64 3.14 -0.75
CA LEU A 444 -31.24 3.73 -2.02
C LEU A 444 -32.15 3.26 -3.18
N HIS A 445 -32.67 2.04 -3.09
CA HIS A 445 -33.42 1.36 -4.17
C HIS A 445 -34.88 1.08 -3.79
N SER A 446 -35.24 1.22 -2.51
CA SER A 446 -36.56 0.92 -1.94
C SER A 446 -37.68 1.91 -2.35
N SER A 447 -37.41 2.88 -3.23
CA SER A 447 -38.42 3.84 -3.68
C SER A 447 -39.38 3.27 -4.73
N THR A 448 -39.10 2.09 -5.30
CA THR A 448 -39.96 1.44 -6.30
C THR A 448 -40.81 0.34 -5.67
N LEU A 449 -42.07 0.66 -5.36
CA LEU A 449 -43.06 -0.28 -4.81
C LEU A 449 -43.18 -1.57 -5.64
N GLU A 450 -43.07 -1.45 -6.95
CA GLU A 450 -43.17 -2.57 -7.90
C GLU A 450 -42.04 -3.59 -7.72
N ILE A 451 -40.82 -3.13 -7.43
CA ILE A 451 -39.66 -4.00 -7.19
C ILE A 451 -39.87 -4.82 -5.91
N GLN A 452 -40.26 -4.14 -4.83
CA GLN A 452 -40.52 -4.79 -3.55
C GLN A 452 -41.66 -5.80 -3.66
N ARG A 453 -42.72 -5.46 -4.42
CA ARG A 453 -43.82 -6.37 -4.74
C ARG A 453 -43.33 -7.60 -5.49
N SER A 454 -42.55 -7.41 -6.56
CA SER A 454 -42.02 -8.50 -7.37
C SER A 454 -41.18 -9.45 -6.52
N VAL A 455 -40.24 -8.94 -5.72
CA VAL A 455 -39.39 -9.77 -4.86
C VAL A 455 -40.17 -10.46 -3.73
N LEU A 456 -41.12 -9.78 -3.09
CA LEU A 456 -41.98 -10.38 -2.06
C LEU A 456 -42.86 -11.49 -2.64
N SER A 457 -43.45 -11.29 -3.83
CA SER A 457 -44.26 -12.32 -4.50
C SER A 457 -43.41 -13.55 -4.84
N LEU A 458 -42.16 -13.35 -5.28
CA LEU A 458 -41.21 -14.44 -5.50
C LEU A 458 -40.91 -15.18 -4.19
N PHE A 459 -40.58 -14.48 -3.10
CA PHE A 459 -40.29 -15.14 -1.82
C PHE A 459 -41.50 -15.89 -1.26
N LEU A 460 -42.71 -15.31 -1.33
CA LEU A 460 -43.96 -15.97 -0.93
C LEU A 460 -44.17 -17.26 -1.72
N ARG A 461 -44.05 -17.18 -3.05
CA ARG A 461 -44.15 -18.32 -3.94
C ARG A 461 -43.16 -19.41 -3.54
N LEU A 462 -41.88 -19.08 -3.44
CA LEU A 462 -40.81 -20.05 -3.16
C LEU A 462 -40.90 -20.65 -1.75
N ALA A 463 -41.41 -19.91 -0.77
CA ALA A 463 -41.54 -20.36 0.61
C ALA A 463 -42.74 -21.29 0.85
N TYR A 464 -43.91 -20.94 0.31
CA TYR A 464 -45.18 -21.54 0.73
C TYR A 464 -45.96 -22.24 -0.38
N PHE A 465 -45.66 -21.96 -1.65
CA PHE A 465 -46.44 -22.47 -2.77
C PHE A 465 -45.61 -23.39 -3.67
N ARG A 466 -46.32 -24.29 -4.36
CA ARG A 466 -45.74 -25.10 -5.43
C ARG A 466 -46.50 -24.86 -6.72
N VAL A 467 -45.77 -24.60 -7.79
CA VAL A 467 -46.36 -24.47 -9.13
C VAL A 467 -46.37 -25.84 -9.78
N SER A 468 -47.57 -26.40 -9.96
CA SER A 468 -47.80 -27.66 -10.68
C SER A 468 -47.94 -27.46 -12.19
N LYS A 469 -48.43 -26.29 -12.61
CA LYS A 469 -48.60 -25.90 -14.02
C LYS A 469 -48.19 -24.45 -14.24
N GLY A 470 -47.27 -24.21 -15.16
CA GLY A 470 -46.80 -22.88 -15.52
C GLY A 470 -47.93 -22.00 -16.09
N THR A 471 -47.95 -20.73 -15.70
CA THR A 471 -48.90 -19.72 -16.18
C THR A 471 -48.22 -18.35 -16.29
N LYS A 472 -48.54 -17.60 -17.34
CA LYS A 472 -48.12 -16.19 -17.48
C LYS A 472 -49.04 -15.21 -16.76
N LYS A 473 -50.13 -15.70 -16.17
CA LYS A 473 -51.14 -14.87 -15.49
C LYS A 473 -50.71 -14.45 -14.08
N ILE A 474 -49.80 -15.21 -13.46
CA ILE A 474 -49.32 -14.98 -12.09
C ILE A 474 -47.80 -14.83 -12.18
N GLU A 475 -47.29 -13.72 -11.66
CA GLU A 475 -45.87 -13.40 -11.67
C GLU A 475 -45.04 -14.53 -11.02
N HIS A 476 -43.87 -14.81 -11.59
CA HIS A 476 -42.95 -15.87 -11.20
C HIS A 476 -43.50 -17.29 -11.34
N CYS A 477 -44.75 -17.49 -11.77
CA CYS A 477 -45.36 -18.81 -11.97
C CYS A 477 -45.25 -19.31 -13.42
N GLU A 478 -44.37 -18.74 -14.25
CA GLU A 478 -44.25 -19.11 -15.67
C GLU A 478 -43.64 -20.51 -15.87
N SER A 479 -42.96 -21.04 -14.85
CA SER A 479 -42.36 -22.38 -14.85
C SER A 479 -42.71 -23.17 -13.58
N CYS A 480 -42.55 -24.49 -13.67
CA CYS A 480 -42.75 -25.42 -12.55
C CYS A 480 -41.47 -25.62 -11.70
N VAL A 481 -40.51 -24.70 -11.77
CA VAL A 481 -39.31 -24.72 -10.93
C VAL A 481 -39.72 -24.40 -9.49
N ASN A 482 -39.45 -25.34 -8.58
CA ASN A 482 -39.80 -25.26 -7.15
C ASN A 482 -38.59 -25.61 -6.28
N LEU A 483 -38.47 -24.98 -5.12
CA LEU A 483 -37.43 -25.33 -4.15
C LEU A 483 -37.77 -26.65 -3.42
N PRO A 484 -36.76 -27.49 -3.07
CA PRO A 484 -36.97 -28.66 -2.22
C PRO A 484 -37.51 -28.26 -0.85
N GLU A 485 -38.34 -29.13 -0.23
CA GLU A 485 -39.06 -28.81 1.00
C GLU A 485 -38.14 -28.46 2.18
N ASP A 486 -37.05 -29.21 2.34
CA ASP A 486 -36.09 -29.01 3.42
C ASP A 486 -34.89 -28.13 3.04
N SER A 487 -34.94 -27.48 1.87
CA SER A 487 -33.82 -26.66 1.40
C SER A 487 -33.61 -25.41 2.27
N ALA A 488 -32.34 -25.01 2.46
CA ALA A 488 -32.01 -23.76 3.13
C ALA A 488 -32.57 -22.54 2.37
N ALA A 489 -32.59 -22.59 1.03
CA ALA A 489 -33.18 -21.56 0.18
C ALA A 489 -34.68 -21.32 0.48
N ARG A 490 -35.47 -22.39 0.72
CA ARG A 490 -36.89 -22.25 1.09
C ARG A 490 -37.07 -21.58 2.44
N ARG A 491 -36.26 -21.97 3.44
CA ARG A 491 -36.22 -21.33 4.77
C ARG A 491 -35.78 -19.86 4.71
N LEU A 492 -34.80 -19.54 3.88
CA LEU A 492 -34.36 -18.15 3.66
C LEU A 492 -35.48 -17.32 3.03
N SER A 493 -36.18 -17.86 2.04
CA SER A 493 -37.30 -17.17 1.38
C SER A 493 -38.38 -16.79 2.41
N ALA A 494 -38.76 -17.72 3.29
CA ALA A 494 -39.70 -17.44 4.38
C ALA A 494 -39.21 -16.32 5.32
N ALA A 495 -37.95 -16.39 5.74
CA ALA A 495 -37.36 -15.38 6.63
C ALA A 495 -37.22 -13.99 5.96
N PHE A 496 -36.96 -13.94 4.66
CA PHE A 496 -36.75 -12.69 3.93
C PHE A 496 -38.04 -11.93 3.64
N ILE A 497 -39.20 -12.59 3.57
CA ILE A 497 -40.50 -11.90 3.54
C ILE A 497 -40.61 -10.94 4.73
N HIS A 498 -40.35 -11.44 5.94
CA HIS A 498 -40.40 -10.62 7.15
C HIS A 498 -39.37 -9.48 7.11
N LYS A 499 -38.14 -9.73 6.67
CA LYS A 499 -37.10 -8.69 6.60
C LYS A 499 -37.42 -7.58 5.60
N VAL A 500 -37.96 -7.92 4.44
CA VAL A 500 -38.32 -6.92 3.42
C VAL A 500 -39.51 -6.09 3.91
N LEU A 501 -40.53 -6.72 4.51
CA LEU A 501 -41.66 -6.00 5.08
C LEU A 501 -41.26 -5.09 6.26
N ASP A 502 -40.41 -5.59 7.16
CA ASP A 502 -39.89 -4.80 8.29
C ASP A 502 -39.05 -3.61 7.81
N SER A 503 -38.23 -3.81 6.77
CA SER A 503 -37.50 -2.72 6.11
C SER A 503 -38.44 -1.68 5.50
N ALA A 504 -39.49 -2.10 4.78
CA ALA A 504 -40.47 -1.18 4.20
C ALA A 504 -41.17 -0.29 5.27
N LEU A 505 -41.35 -0.82 6.49
CA LEU A 505 -41.93 -0.12 7.64
C LEU A 505 -40.94 0.79 8.41
N THR A 506 -39.64 0.52 8.36
CA THR A 506 -38.63 1.16 9.24
C THR A 506 -37.83 2.32 8.61
N LEU A 507 -37.98 2.58 7.31
CA LEU A 507 -37.19 3.58 6.56
C LEU A 507 -37.64 5.05 6.81
N PHE A 508 -37.14 5.63 7.93
CA PHE A 508 -36.84 7.05 8.24
C PHE A 508 -37.89 8.15 8.53
N THR A 509 -37.35 9.27 9.03
CA THR A 509 -37.82 10.19 10.07
C THR A 509 -38.61 11.41 9.57
N GLY A 510 -39.77 11.65 10.20
CA GLY A 510 -40.63 12.82 10.01
C GLY A 510 -42.12 12.44 9.96
N GLN A 511 -42.98 13.10 10.74
CA GLN A 511 -44.40 12.69 10.88
C GLN A 511 -45.20 12.71 9.58
N GLN A 512 -44.92 13.66 8.68
CA GLN A 512 -45.68 13.85 7.43
C GLN A 512 -45.37 12.78 6.37
N LYS A 513 -44.16 12.17 6.42
CA LYS A 513 -43.77 11.07 5.53
C LYS A 513 -44.31 9.70 5.96
N LYS A 514 -44.82 9.60 7.20
CA LYS A 514 -45.25 8.34 7.81
C LYS A 514 -46.56 7.80 7.21
N TRP A 515 -47.55 8.67 6.94
CA TRP A 515 -48.85 8.24 6.41
C TRP A 515 -48.79 7.79 4.95
N ASP A 516 -48.10 8.54 4.09
CA ASP A 516 -47.87 8.15 2.69
C ASP A 516 -47.18 6.78 2.59
N GLN A 517 -46.28 6.48 3.54
CA GLN A 517 -45.55 5.22 3.58
C GLN A 517 -46.37 4.07 4.17
N ILE A 518 -47.20 4.32 5.19
CA ILE A 518 -48.20 3.36 5.64
C ILE A 518 -49.17 3.03 4.49
N SER A 519 -49.60 4.04 3.72
CA SER A 519 -50.43 3.82 2.53
C SER A 519 -49.71 2.91 1.54
N LYS A 520 -48.47 3.22 1.14
CA LYS A 520 -47.67 2.38 0.25
C LYS A 520 -47.46 0.96 0.79
N TYR A 521 -47.24 0.79 2.10
CA TYR A 521 -47.11 -0.52 2.73
C TYR A 521 -48.43 -1.30 2.69
N LEU A 522 -49.56 -0.65 2.94
CA LEU A 522 -50.89 -1.26 2.83
C LEU A 522 -51.21 -1.61 1.38
N ASP A 523 -50.85 -0.75 0.41
CA ASP A 523 -50.98 -1.01 -1.02
C ASP A 523 -50.12 -2.22 -1.44
N LEU A 524 -48.89 -2.32 -0.92
CA LEU A 524 -48.02 -3.47 -1.14
C LEU A 524 -48.67 -4.76 -0.61
N LEU A 525 -49.14 -4.76 0.63
CA LEU A 525 -49.83 -5.92 1.23
C LEU A 525 -51.10 -6.30 0.45
N TYR A 526 -51.91 -5.31 0.07
CA TYR A 526 -53.11 -5.52 -0.73
C TYR A 526 -52.77 -6.14 -2.09
N SER A 527 -51.71 -5.64 -2.73
CA SER A 527 -51.23 -6.14 -4.03
C SER A 527 -50.63 -7.56 -3.99
N LEU A 528 -50.31 -8.08 -2.81
CA LEU A 528 -49.88 -9.46 -2.57
C LEU A 528 -51.05 -10.39 -2.23
N ALA A 529 -52.18 -9.83 -1.80
CA ALA A 529 -53.40 -10.59 -1.45
C ALA A 529 -54.31 -10.83 -2.67
N VAL A 530 -54.18 -9.99 -3.71
CA VAL A 530 -54.84 -10.11 -5.02
C VAL A 530 -53.89 -10.77 -6.01
#